data_AF-E6MTT4-F1
#
_entry.id   AF-E6MTT4-F1
#
_cell.length_a   1.000
_cell.length_b   1.000
_cell.length_c   1.000
_cell.angle_alpha   90.00
_cell.angle_beta   90.00
_cell.angle_gamma   90.00
#
_symmetry.space_group_name_H-M   'P 1'
#
loop_
_entity.id
_entity.type
_entity.pdbx_description
1 polymer ?
#
loop_
_entity_poly.entity_id
_entity_poly.type
_entity_poly.pdbx_seq_one_letter_code
_entity_poly.pdbx_strand_id
1 'polypeptide(L)' 'IKLNHYFCPSELENAIDGWVKYYNERRFHESLDNLTPKDVYLG' A
#
# COMPACT_ATOMS: atom_id res chain seq x y z
N ILE A 1 -12.70 1.37 -12.24
CA ILE A 1 -12.23 1.67 -10.86
C ILE A 1 -13.47 1.75 -9.98
N LYS A 2 -13.51 1.01 -8.85
CA LYS A 2 -14.61 1.08 -7.88
C LYS A 2 -14.08 1.83 -6.65
N LEU A 3 -14.70 2.95 -6.32
CA LEU A 3 -14.36 3.72 -5.13
C LEU A 3 -15.12 3.14 -3.92
N ASN A 4 -14.41 2.98 -2.81
CA ASN A 4 -15.03 2.65 -1.54
C ASN A 4 -15.68 3.92 -0.97
N HIS A 5 -16.85 3.75 -0.36
CA HIS A 5 -17.50 4.82 0.38
C HIS A 5 -17.09 4.72 1.84
N TYR A 6 -16.65 5.84 2.40
CA TYR A 6 -16.24 5.96 3.81
C TYR A 6 -17.23 6.89 4.51
N PHE A 7 -17.77 6.46 5.63
CA PHE A 7 -18.82 7.16 6.35
C PHE A 7 -18.27 8.21 7.32
N CYS A 8 -16.99 8.13 7.67
CA CYS A 8 -16.27 9.18 8.38
C CYS A 8 -14.78 9.25 7.96
N PRO A 9 -14.09 10.38 8.24
CA PRO A 9 -12.68 10.56 7.86
C PRO A 9 -11.74 9.48 8.39
N SER A 10 -11.95 9.02 9.63
CA SER A 10 -11.08 8.03 10.25
C SER A 10 -11.12 6.67 9.56
N GLU A 11 -12.25 6.29 8.95
CA GLU A 11 -12.32 5.06 8.14
C GLU A 11 -11.43 5.16 6.89
N LEU A 12 -11.43 6.31 6.23
CA LEU A 12 -10.57 6.56 5.08
C LEU A 12 -9.10 6.57 5.49
N GLU A 13 -8.76 7.26 6.58
CA GLU A 13 -7.39 7.29 7.13
C GLU A 13 -6.88 5.88 7.41
N ASN A 14 -7.67 5.05 8.13
CA ASN A 14 -7.32 3.66 8.41
C ASN A 14 -7.15 2.82 7.13
N ALA A 15 -7.99 3.04 6.12
CA ALA A 15 -7.90 2.32 4.86
C ALA A 15 -6.64 2.72 4.06
N ILE A 16 -6.28 4.00 4.05
CA ILE A 16 -5.05 4.50 3.44
C ILE A 16 -3.83 3.92 4.16
N ASP A 17 -3.80 3.95 5.50
CA ASP A 17 -2.70 3.40 6.29
C ASP A 17 -2.49 1.90 6.00
N GLY A 18 -3.59 1.14 5.94
CA GLY A 18 -3.56 -0.26 5.55
C GLY A 18 -3.03 -0.47 4.14
N TRP A 19 -3.44 0.37 3.19
CA TRP A 19 -2.96 0.30 1.82
C TRP A 19 -1.48 0.66 1.68
N VAL A 20 -1.02 1.73 2.33
CA VAL A 20 0.40 2.15 2.34
C VAL A 20 1.28 1.03 2.89
N LYS A 21 0.87 0.41 4.00
CA LYS A 21 1.59 -0.74 4.57
C LYS A 21 1.65 -1.92 3.60
N TYR A 22 0.51 -2.28 3.00
CA TYR A 22 0.48 -3.36 2.00
C TYR A 22 1.39 -3.06 0.81
N TYR A 23 1.29 -1.87 0.23
CA TYR A 23 2.05 -1.47 -0.94
C TYR A 23 3.56 -1.52 -0.66
N ASN A 24 3.99 -0.93 0.45
CA ASN A 24 5.41 -0.82 0.76
C ASN A 24 6.03 -2.15 1.20
N GLU A 25 5.29 -3.00 1.92
CA GLU A 25 5.86 -4.18 2.56
C GLU A 25 5.49 -5.52 1.90
N ARG A 26 4.50 -5.55 1.01
CA ARG A 26 3.93 -6.84 0.52
C ARG A 26 3.65 -6.87 -0.97
N ARG A 27 3.55 -5.73 -1.64
CA ARG A 27 3.32 -5.69 -3.08
C ARG A 27 4.66 -5.80 -3.79
N PHE A 28 4.80 -6.82 -4.62
CA PHE A 28 5.95 -6.99 -5.49
C PHE A 28 5.78 -6.17 -6.76
N HIS A 29 6.91 -5.68 -7.28
CA HIS A 29 6.96 -4.86 -8.48
C HIS A 29 7.93 -5.47 -9.48
N GLU A 30 7.45 -5.81 -10.67
CA GLU A 30 8.30 -6.32 -11.76
C GLU A 30 9.42 -5.33 -12.12
N SER A 31 9.15 -4.03 -12.06
CA SER A 31 10.15 -2.97 -12.28
C SER A 31 11.21 -2.86 -11.19
N LEU A 32 11.01 -3.54 -10.06
CA LEU A 32 11.96 -3.65 -8.95
C LEU A 32 12.52 -5.08 -8.87
N ASP A 33 12.62 -5.79 -10.00
CA ASP A 33 13.05 -7.19 -10.06
C ASP A 33 12.22 -8.12 -9.16
N ASN A 34 10.91 -7.85 -9.05
CA ASN A 34 9.98 -8.54 -8.16
C ASN A 34 10.34 -8.43 -6.67
N LEU A 35 10.90 -7.29 -6.26
CA LEU A 35 11.06 -6.91 -4.86
C LEU A 35 9.92 -6.00 -4.39
N THR A 36 9.74 -5.91 -3.07
CA THR A 36 8.88 -4.90 -2.47
C THR A 36 9.61 -3.55 -2.35
N PRO A 37 8.90 -2.42 -2.27
CA PRO A 37 9.54 -1.13 -2.01
C PRO A 37 10.40 -1.12 -0.73
N LYS A 38 9.99 -1.86 0.30
CA LYS A 38 10.76 -2.03 1.53
C LYS A 38 12.07 -2.77 1.32
N ASP A 39 12.08 -3.85 0.53
CA ASP A 39 13.31 -4.58 0.22
C ASP A 39 14.30 -3.67 -0.51
N VAL A 40 13.84 -2.90 -1.50
CA VAL A 40 14.69 -1.92 -2.21
C VAL A 40 15.26 -0.85 -1.28
N TYR A 41 14.48 -0.40 -0.30
CA TYR A 41 14.95 0.58 0.69
C TYR A 41 16.00 0.00 1.65
N LEU A 42 15.91 -1.29 1.99
CA LEU A 42 16.81 -1.94 2.94
C LEU A 42 18.08 -2.51 2.32
N GLY A 43 18.08 -2.76 1.00
CA GLY A 43 19.21 -3.37 0.26
C GLY A 43 19.27 -4.88 0.39
#